data_AF-M8A4C3-F1
#
_entry.id   AF-M8A4C3-F1
#
_cell.length_a   1.000
_cell.length_b   1.000
_cell.length_c   1.000
_cell.angle_alpha   90.00
_cell.angle_beta   90.00
_cell.angle_gamma   90.00
#
_symmetry.space_group_name_H-M   'P 1'
#
loop_
_entity.id
_entity.type
_entity.pdbx_description
1 polymer ?
#
loop_
_entity_poly.entity_id
_entity_poly.type
_entity_poly.pdbx_seq_one_letter_code
_entity_poly.pdbx_strand_id
1 'polypeptide(L)'
;MEPKGERFDARALLERLRNKRLMFVGDSLNRNQWESMVCLVSSAIPAREQRSLAKFVGPNGSLNVFRAAEYNATVEFYWAPFLVSSNSDDPQAHSVADRVIAWRSIAKHARHWRAADLLVFNTYIWWLNNFEMKVL
;
A
#
# COMPACT_ATOMS: atom_id res chain seq x y z
N MET A 1 29.68 -19.31 15.67
CA MET A 1 28.72 -18.27 16.10
C MET A 1 27.87 -17.93 14.89
N GLU A 2 26.61 -18.36 14.86
CA GLU A 2 25.67 -17.83 13.87
C GLU A 2 25.47 -16.33 14.13
N PRO A 3 25.35 -15.49 13.09
CA PRO A 3 25.02 -14.09 13.28
C PRO A 3 23.65 -14.04 13.97
N LYS A 4 23.61 -13.44 15.15
CA LYS A 4 22.39 -13.17 15.90
C LYS A 4 21.59 -12.16 15.07
N GLY A 5 20.74 -12.65 14.17
CA GLY A 5 19.94 -11.81 13.29
C GLY A 5 19.20 -10.75 14.10
N GLU A 6 19.17 -9.52 13.59
CA GLU A 6 18.47 -8.42 14.24
C GLU A 6 17.01 -8.81 14.46
N ARG A 7 16.56 -8.78 15.72
CA ARG A 7 15.17 -9.04 16.06
C ARG A 7 14.32 -7.86 15.63
N PHE A 8 13.16 -8.14 15.04
CA PHE A 8 12.19 -7.10 14.72
C PHE A 8 11.69 -6.41 15.99
N ASP A 9 11.71 -5.08 15.99
CA ASP A 9 11.16 -4.23 17.05
C ASP A 9 10.14 -3.24 16.44
N ALA A 10 8.86 -3.49 16.73
CA ALA A 10 7.76 -2.67 16.24
C ALA A 10 7.79 -1.23 16.77
N ARG A 11 8.26 -1.00 18.01
CA ARG A 11 8.40 0.35 18.57
C ARG A 11 9.52 1.10 17.88
N ALA A 12 10.65 0.45 17.64
CA ALA A 12 11.74 1.06 16.89
C ALA A 12 11.32 1.45 15.46
N LEU A 13 10.51 0.62 14.80
CA LEU A 13 9.92 0.97 13.51
C LEU A 13 8.96 2.16 13.60
N LEU A 14 8.03 2.15 14.57
CA LEU A 14 7.09 3.25 14.78
C LEU A 14 7.78 4.58 15.09
N GLU A 15 8.87 4.56 15.87
CA GLU A 15 9.70 5.75 16.11
C GLU A 15 10.35 6.26 14.82
N ARG A 16 10.85 5.37 13.96
CA ARG A 16 11.37 5.76 12.64
C ARG A 16 10.28 6.34 11.73
N LEU A 17 9.04 5.89 11.91
CA LEU A 17 7.86 6.38 11.20
C LEU A 17 7.20 7.60 11.85
N ARG A 18 7.75 8.13 12.96
CA ARG A 18 7.17 9.27 13.66
C ARG A 18 7.04 10.47 12.73
N ASN A 19 5.83 11.04 12.66
CA ASN A 19 5.46 12.12 11.73
C ASN A 19 5.62 11.78 10.25
N LYS A 20 5.61 10.50 9.88
CA LYS A 20 5.79 10.03 8.50
C LYS A 20 4.62 9.21 7.98
N ARG A 21 4.54 9.17 6.65
CA ARG A 21 3.62 8.33 5.90
C ARG A 21 4.40 7.23 5.17
N LEU A 22 4.15 5.98 5.55
CA LEU A 22 4.57 4.80 4.80
C LEU A 22 3.43 4.36 3.90
N MET A 23 3.63 4.30 2.59
CA MET A 23 2.59 3.90 1.64
C MET A 23 3.03 2.72 0.77
N PHE A 24 2.22 1.67 0.80
CA PHE A 24 2.25 0.55 -0.14
C PHE A 24 1.40 0.90 -1.36
N VAL A 25 1.91 0.63 -2.55
CA VAL A 25 1.27 0.98 -3.81
C VAL A 25 1.36 -0.20 -4.77
N GLY A 26 0.22 -0.77 -5.13
CA GLY A 26 0.26 -1.91 -6.03
C GLY A 26 -1.00 -2.74 -6.12
N ASP A 27 -0.78 -4.03 -6.36
CA ASP A 27 -1.78 -5.07 -6.51
C ASP A 27 -2.16 -5.72 -5.17
N SER A 28 -2.90 -6.83 -5.24
CA SER A 28 -3.37 -7.58 -4.07
C SER A 28 -2.25 -8.17 -3.21
N LEU A 29 -1.08 -8.51 -3.78
CA LEU A 29 0.05 -9.00 -2.99
C LEU A 29 0.64 -7.88 -2.14
N ASN A 30 0.66 -6.66 -2.66
CA ASN A 30 1.11 -5.51 -1.90
C ASN A 30 0.11 -5.10 -0.82
N ARG A 31 -1.19 -5.32 -1.05
CA ARG A 31 -2.22 -5.23 0.01
C ARG A 31 -1.94 -6.22 1.13
N ASN A 32 -1.59 -7.47 0.81
CA ASN A 32 -1.25 -8.47 1.83
C ASN A 32 0.00 -8.07 2.64
N GLN A 33 1.02 -7.50 1.99
CA GLN A 33 2.19 -6.95 2.69
C GLN A 33 1.82 -5.78 3.60
N TRP A 34 0.94 -4.88 3.15
CA TRP A 34 0.42 -3.80 3.98
C TRP A 34 -0.35 -4.33 5.20
N GLU A 35 -1.24 -5.32 5.03
CA GLU A 35 -1.97 -5.93 6.16
C GLU A 35 -1.00 -6.57 7.17
N SER A 36 0.03 -7.26 6.69
CA SER A 36 1.10 -7.80 7.53
C SER A 36 1.82 -6.70 8.31
N MET A 37 2.20 -5.60 7.64
CA MET A 37 2.86 -4.46 8.28
C MET A 37 1.97 -3.81 9.35
N VAL A 38 0.67 -3.63 9.06
CA VAL A 38 -0.31 -3.12 10.02
C VAL A 38 -0.35 -3.99 11.27
N CYS A 39 -0.42 -5.33 11.13
CA CYS A 39 -0.38 -6.25 12.27
C CYS A 39 0.92 -6.11 13.09
N LEU A 40 2.07 -6.01 12.42
CA LEU A 40 3.38 -5.87 13.06
C LEU A 40 3.44 -4.59 13.93
N VAL A 41 3.10 -3.43 13.37
CA VAL A 41 3.18 -2.17 14.14
C VAL A 41 2.06 -2.06 15.19
N SER A 42 0.88 -2.59 14.90
CA SER A 42 -0.26 -2.57 15.81
C SER A 42 -0.03 -3.39 17.09
N SER A 43 0.88 -4.37 17.04
CA SER A 43 1.29 -5.16 18.21
C SER A 43 1.98 -4.33 19.30
N ALA A 44 2.59 -3.18 18.93
CA ALA A 44 3.25 -2.27 19.86
C ALA A 44 2.33 -1.16 20.40
N ILE A 45 1.05 -1.11 19.96
CA ILE A 45 0.07 -0.08 20.33
C ILE A 45 -1.09 -0.77 21.08
N PRO A 46 -0.98 -0.96 22.41
CA PRO A 46 -1.98 -1.69 23.19
C PRO A 46 -3.29 -0.91 23.34
N ALA A 47 -3.22 0.41 23.44
CA ALA A 47 -4.37 1.31 23.56
C ALA A 47 -5.13 1.37 22.23
N ARG A 48 -6.38 0.90 22.22
CA ARG A 48 -7.20 0.82 20.99
C ARG A 48 -7.50 2.22 20.42
N GLU A 49 -7.69 3.19 21.29
CA GLU A 49 -7.92 4.60 21.01
C GLU A 49 -6.71 5.28 20.34
N GLN A 50 -5.51 4.73 20.48
CA GLN A 50 -4.30 5.24 19.83
C GLN A 50 -4.10 4.69 18.40
N ARG A 51 -5.02 3.86 17.90
CA ARG A 51 -4.97 3.35 16.53
C ARG A 51 -6.32 3.41 15.83
N SER A 52 -6.31 3.68 14.53
CA SER A 52 -7.51 3.64 13.70
C SER A 52 -7.22 3.03 12.33
N LEU A 53 -8.25 2.45 11.72
CA LEU A 53 -8.18 1.87 10.38
C LEU A 53 -9.36 2.39 9.57
N ALA A 54 -9.07 3.20 8.56
CA ALA A 54 -10.04 3.65 7.57
C ALA A 54 -9.80 2.89 6.26
N LYS A 55 -10.84 2.22 5.75
CA LYS A 55 -10.78 1.46 4.49
C LYS A 55 -11.61 2.14 3.41
N PHE A 56 -11.19 2.00 2.17
CA PHE A 56 -11.87 2.52 0.98
C PHE A 56 -12.16 4.03 1.04
N VAL A 57 -11.15 4.79 1.48
CA VAL A 57 -11.20 6.26 1.49
C VAL A 57 -10.54 6.86 0.26
N GLY A 58 -10.68 8.18 0.09
CA GLY A 58 -10.13 8.91 -1.05
C GLY A 58 -10.88 8.63 -2.36
N PRO A 59 -10.31 9.07 -3.50
CA PRO A 59 -10.97 8.93 -4.80
C PRO A 59 -11.23 7.46 -5.13
N ASN A 60 -12.49 7.15 -5.47
CA ASN A 60 -12.98 5.81 -5.84
C ASN A 60 -12.67 4.73 -4.78
N GLY A 61 -12.45 5.12 -3.52
CA GLY A 61 -12.11 4.18 -2.45
C GLY A 61 -10.76 3.48 -2.62
N SER A 62 -9.83 4.04 -3.39
CA SER A 62 -8.53 3.41 -3.68
C SER A 62 -7.53 3.43 -2.51
N LEU A 63 -7.83 4.09 -1.39
CA LEU A 63 -6.89 4.25 -0.27
C LEU A 63 -7.39 3.57 1.01
N ASN A 64 -6.51 2.83 1.67
CA ASN A 64 -6.67 2.36 3.04
C ASN A 64 -5.62 3.01 3.93
N VAL A 65 -6.00 3.47 5.12
CA VAL A 65 -5.11 4.19 6.05
C VAL A 65 -5.20 3.57 7.44
N PHE A 66 -4.09 3.00 7.90
CA PHE A 66 -3.88 2.71 9.32
C PHE A 66 -3.14 3.90 9.95
N ARG A 67 -3.63 4.39 11.10
CA ARG A 67 -3.01 5.51 11.83
C ARG A 67 -2.58 5.06 13.22
N ALA A 68 -1.35 5.39 13.59
CA ALA A 68 -0.80 5.28 14.94
C ALA A 68 -0.71 6.69 15.55
N ALA A 69 -1.65 7.03 16.43
CA ALA A 69 -1.87 8.40 16.90
C ALA A 69 -0.69 8.96 17.70
N GLU A 70 -0.14 8.19 18.65
CA GLU A 70 0.99 8.60 19.49
C GLU A 70 2.25 8.94 18.68
N TYR A 71 2.43 8.26 17.55
CA TYR A 71 3.57 8.46 16.66
C TYR A 71 3.28 9.49 15.57
N ASN A 72 2.03 9.94 15.44
CA ASN A 72 1.56 10.71 14.29
C ASN A 72 2.00 10.07 12.96
N ALA A 73 1.90 8.74 12.89
CA ALA A 73 2.40 7.94 11.78
C ALA A 73 1.25 7.25 11.04
N THR A 74 1.40 7.04 9.74
CA THR A 74 0.45 6.25 8.94
C THR A 74 1.14 5.11 8.19
N VAL A 75 0.41 4.00 8.06
CA VAL A 75 0.74 2.87 7.19
C VAL A 75 -0.42 2.71 6.22
N GLU A 76 -0.18 3.04 4.96
CA GLU A 76 -1.20 3.26 3.94
C GLU A 76 -1.09 2.22 2.82
N PHE A 77 -2.21 1.91 2.18
CA PHE A 77 -2.24 1.12 0.95
C PHE A 77 -3.06 1.84 -0.11
N TYR A 78 -2.45 2.07 -1.28
CA TYR A 78 -3.09 2.65 -2.45
C TYR A 78 -3.21 1.63 -3.58
N TRP A 79 -4.42 1.41 -4.05
CA TRP A 79 -4.72 0.52 -5.16
C TRP A 79 -4.27 1.11 -6.49
N ALA A 80 -3.22 0.52 -7.06
CA ALA A 80 -2.73 0.82 -8.39
C ALA A 80 -2.09 -0.46 -8.95
N PRO A 81 -2.90 -1.45 -9.35
CA PRO A 81 -2.44 -2.81 -9.56
C PRO A 81 -1.44 -2.94 -10.73
N PHE A 82 -1.48 -2.01 -11.68
CA PHE A 82 -0.50 -1.86 -12.76
C PHE A 82 0.42 -0.65 -12.61
N LEU A 83 0.31 0.10 -11.50
CA LEU A 83 0.93 1.40 -11.20
C LEU A 83 0.52 2.54 -12.13
N VAL A 84 0.54 2.30 -13.44
CA VAL A 84 -0.03 3.16 -14.47
C VAL A 84 -1.55 3.04 -14.50
N SER A 85 -2.20 4.00 -15.16
CA SER A 85 -3.65 3.98 -15.34
C SER A 85 -4.10 2.74 -16.09
N SER A 86 -5.17 2.13 -15.60
CA SER A 86 -5.76 0.93 -16.19
C SER A 86 -7.28 0.94 -16.07
N ASN A 87 -7.94 0.06 -16.82
CA ASN A 87 -9.36 -0.23 -16.61
C ASN A 87 -9.65 -1.08 -15.37
N SER A 88 -8.62 -1.36 -14.55
CA SER A 88 -8.71 -2.16 -13.32
C SER A 88 -8.42 -1.33 -12.06
N ASP A 89 -8.43 0.00 -12.16
CA ASP A 89 -8.10 0.95 -11.09
C ASP A 89 -9.19 1.08 -10.01
N ASP A 90 -10.38 0.49 -10.20
CA ASP A 90 -11.44 0.47 -9.20
C ASP A 90 -11.24 -0.73 -8.25
N PRO A 91 -10.92 -0.52 -6.96
CA PRO A 91 -10.64 -1.63 -6.03
C PRO A 91 -11.85 -2.52 -5.73
N GLN A 92 -13.08 -2.13 -6.09
CA GLN A 92 -14.30 -2.92 -5.95
C GLN A 92 -14.73 -3.57 -7.27
N ALA A 93 -14.42 -2.95 -8.41
CA ALA A 93 -14.75 -3.43 -9.75
C ALA A 93 -13.51 -3.74 -10.62
N HIS A 94 -12.45 -4.30 -10.03
CA HIS A 94 -11.15 -4.50 -10.69
C HIS A 94 -10.98 -5.81 -11.45
N SER A 95 -11.88 -6.78 -11.29
CA SER A 95 -11.79 -8.09 -11.94
C SER A 95 -12.38 -8.02 -13.35
N VAL A 96 -11.59 -7.53 -14.30
CA VAL A 96 -11.94 -7.47 -15.72
C VAL A 96 -11.15 -8.53 -16.50
N ALA A 97 -11.79 -9.19 -17.46
CA ALA A 97 -11.15 -10.22 -18.29
C ALA A 97 -10.08 -9.60 -19.20
N ASP A 98 -10.46 -8.51 -19.88
CA ASP A 98 -9.59 -7.78 -20.79
C ASP A 98 -8.94 -6.59 -20.07
N ARG A 99 -7.82 -6.86 -19.39
CA ARG A 99 -7.04 -5.82 -18.72
C ARG A 99 -6.29 -4.98 -19.75
N VAL A 100 -6.43 -3.66 -19.65
CA VAL A 100 -5.79 -2.69 -20.55
C VAL A 100 -5.06 -1.64 -19.74
N ILE A 101 -3.80 -1.36 -20.11
CA ILE A 101 -2.96 -0.35 -19.45
C ILE A 101 -2.69 0.84 -20.38
N ALA A 102 -2.67 2.05 -19.81
CA ALA A 102 -2.13 3.24 -20.45
C ALA A 102 -0.71 3.48 -19.92
N TRP A 103 0.27 2.80 -20.51
CA TRP A 103 1.64 2.70 -19.98
C TRP A 103 2.39 4.03 -19.82
N ARG A 104 1.98 5.08 -20.54
CA ARG A 104 2.53 6.44 -20.40
C ARG A 104 1.78 7.31 -19.37
N SER A 105 0.69 6.81 -18.79
CA SER A 105 -0.19 7.55 -17.88
C SER A 105 -0.01 7.11 -16.43
N ILE A 106 0.89 7.76 -15.69
CA ILE A 106 1.08 7.52 -14.25
C ILE A 106 0.65 8.71 -13.38
N ALA A 107 0.56 9.91 -13.96
CA ALA A 107 0.34 11.15 -13.22
C ALA A 107 -0.96 11.15 -12.39
N LYS A 108 -2.00 10.47 -12.89
CA LYS A 108 -3.28 10.27 -12.19
C LYS A 108 -3.10 9.61 -10.82
N HIS A 109 -2.23 8.61 -10.73
CA HIS A 109 -1.96 7.91 -9.47
C HIS A 109 -0.91 8.62 -8.64
N ALA A 110 0.13 9.14 -9.29
CA ALA A 110 1.27 9.76 -8.61
C ALA A 110 0.88 10.90 -7.67
N ARG A 111 -0.17 11.66 -7.99
CA ARG A 111 -0.67 12.73 -7.11
C ARG A 111 -1.05 12.26 -5.70
N HIS A 112 -1.38 10.98 -5.49
CA HIS A 112 -1.81 10.44 -4.19
C HIS A 112 -0.64 10.02 -3.30
N TRP A 113 0.49 9.63 -3.91
CA TRP A 113 1.64 9.09 -3.19
C TRP A 113 2.88 10.01 -3.18
N ARG A 114 2.86 11.11 -3.95
CA ARG A 114 3.96 12.10 -4.02
C ARG A 114 4.37 12.68 -2.66
N ALA A 115 3.44 12.80 -1.72
CA ALA A 115 3.69 13.35 -0.39
C ALA A 115 3.88 12.26 0.68
N ALA A 116 4.14 11.01 0.29
CA ALA A 116 4.53 9.97 1.23
C ALA A 116 6.03 10.03 1.50
N ASP A 117 6.44 9.78 2.74
CA ASP A 117 7.85 9.77 3.15
C ASP A 117 8.56 8.48 2.73
N LEU A 118 7.83 7.36 2.75
CA LEU A 118 8.31 6.05 2.33
C LEU A 118 7.31 5.41 1.37
N LEU A 119 7.83 4.85 0.29
CA LEU A 119 7.04 4.20 -0.75
C LEU A 119 7.52 2.77 -0.96
N VAL A 120 6.56 1.84 -1.01
CA VAL A 120 6.79 0.44 -1.35
C VAL A 120 5.91 0.11 -2.55
N PHE A 121 6.52 -0.04 -3.72
CA PHE A 121 5.82 -0.38 -4.95
C PHE A 121 5.85 -1.88 -5.22
N ASN A 122 4.77 -2.44 -5.74
CA ASN A 122 4.74 -3.78 -6.31
C ASN A 122 3.69 -3.85 -7.43
N THR A 123 4.01 -4.56 -8.51
CA THR A 123 3.06 -4.94 -9.54
C THR A 123 3.54 -6.22 -10.21
N TYR A 124 2.76 -7.31 -10.13
CA TYR A 124 3.16 -8.57 -10.74
C TYR A 124 1.99 -9.48 -11.13
N ILE A 125 1.10 -9.83 -10.18
CA ILE A 125 0.22 -10.99 -10.33
C ILE A 125 -0.71 -10.90 -11.55
N TRP A 126 -1.12 -9.70 -11.95
CA TRP A 126 -2.01 -9.50 -13.10
C TRP A 126 -1.32 -9.39 -14.45
N TRP A 127 -0.01 -9.17 -14.48
CA TRP A 127 0.78 -9.26 -15.71
C TRP A 127 0.81 -10.71 -16.23
N LEU A 128 0.61 -11.70 -15.35
CA LEU A 128 0.60 -13.12 -15.69
C LEU A 128 -0.72 -13.61 -16.29
N ASN A 129 -1.76 -12.78 -16.32
CA ASN A 129 -3.08 -13.21 -16.81
C ASN A 129 -3.09 -13.48 -18.32
N ASN A 130 -2.23 -12.82 -19.08
CA ASN A 130 -2.14 -12.93 -20.54
C ASN A 130 -0.67 -13.01 -20.96
N PHE A 131 -0.38 -13.68 -22.07
CA PHE A 131 0.98 -13.72 -22.64
C PHE A 131 1.46 -12.34 -23.09
N GLU A 132 0.53 -11.52 -23.60
CA GLU A 132 0.77 -10.13 -23.99
C GLU A 132 -0.14 -9.18 -23.22
N MET A 133 0.38 -8.01 -22.89
CA MET A 133 -0.40 -6.95 -22.28
C MET A 133 -1.06 -6.09 -23.34
N LYS A 134 -2.36 -5.81 -23.15
CA LYS A 134 -3.08 -4.83 -23.96
C LYS A 134 -2.73 -3.42 -23.49
N VAL A 135 -2.36 -2.59 -24.46
CA VAL A 135 -1.85 -1.25 -24.22
C VAL A 135 -2.64 -0.22 -25.04
N LEU A 136 -2.95 0.93 -24.44
CA LEU A 136 -3.46 2.13 -25.12
C LEU A 136 -2.31 3.02 -25.62
#